data_AF-A0A937SKH5-F1
#
_entry.id   AF-A0A937SKH5-F1
#
_cell.length_a   1.000
_cell.length_b   1.000
_cell.length_c   1.000
_cell.angle_alpha   90.00
_cell.angle_beta   90.00
_cell.angle_gamma   90.00
#
_symmetry.space_group_name_H-M   'P 1'
#
loop_
_entity.id
_entity.type
_entity.pdbx_description
1 polymer ?
#
loop_
_entity_poly.entity_id
_entity_poly.type
_entity_poly.pdbx_seq_one_letter_code
_entity_poly.pdbx_strand_id
1 'polypeptide(L)'
;MSEIMAKIRWYPLGPSAGPFVPIKKSDLDSVAKKHKVSISIDEVVGRNYQEVDGVIREETMDSTIEDITQTVVTVSAEDEQVFRETVRALIKKYGAPRTTYATWGSTERGKWIVGELSDEYDGWS
;
A
#
# COMPACT_ATOMS: atom_id res chain seq x y z
N MET A 1 -1.63 21.04 -12.85
CA MET A 1 -0.77 19.83 -12.80
C MET A 1 -1.67 18.62 -12.93
N SER A 2 -1.21 17.54 -13.55
CA SER A 2 -1.98 16.28 -13.60
C SER A 2 -2.05 15.66 -12.21
N GLU A 3 -3.18 15.07 -11.85
CA GLU A 3 -3.37 14.34 -10.59
C GLU A 3 -2.26 13.28 -10.40
N ILE A 4 -1.62 13.29 -9.23
CA ILE A 4 -0.66 12.28 -8.82
C ILE A 4 -1.43 11.22 -8.06
N MET A 5 -1.28 9.95 -8.46
CA MET A 5 -1.95 8.82 -7.81
C MET A 5 -0.98 7.68 -7.61
N ALA A 6 -1.01 7.08 -6.43
CA ALA A 6 -0.35 5.81 -6.19
C ALA A 6 -1.28 4.80 -5.52
N LYS A 7 -1.15 3.55 -5.96
CA LYS A 7 -1.62 2.38 -5.23
C LYS A 7 -0.45 1.87 -4.39
N ILE A 8 -0.66 1.71 -3.10
CA ILE A 8 0.33 1.22 -2.14
C ILE A 8 -0.21 -0.09 -1.58
N ARG A 9 0.51 -1.19 -1.82
CA ARG A 9 0.01 -2.54 -1.55
C ARG A 9 0.80 -3.23 -0.46
N TRP A 10 0.09 -3.85 0.48
CA TRP A 10 0.68 -4.72 1.51
C TRP A 10 0.08 -6.12 1.42
N TYR A 11 0.91 -7.12 1.72
CA TYR A 11 0.42 -8.48 1.93
C TYR A 11 -0.21 -8.59 3.33
N PRO A 12 -1.24 -9.42 3.52
CA PRO A 12 -1.73 -9.77 4.85
C PRO A 12 -0.79 -10.72 5.61
N LEU A 13 0.35 -11.09 5.02
CA LEU A 13 1.26 -12.17 5.46
C LEU A 13 2.19 -11.79 6.62
N GLY A 14 1.59 -11.32 7.72
CA GLY A 14 2.29 -11.11 8.99
C GLY A 14 3.32 -9.97 9.00
N PRO A 15 4.01 -9.74 10.12
CA PRO A 15 4.79 -8.52 10.37
C PRO A 15 6.06 -8.38 9.50
N SER A 16 6.50 -9.44 8.81
CA SER A 16 7.72 -9.42 7.99
C SER A 16 7.49 -8.85 6.58
N ALA A 17 6.28 -9.02 6.04
CA ALA A 17 5.91 -8.62 4.67
C ALA A 17 4.60 -7.80 4.60
N GLY A 18 3.87 -7.74 5.71
CA GLY A 18 2.66 -6.94 5.87
C GLY A 18 2.90 -5.63 6.64
N PRO A 19 1.83 -4.88 6.92
CA PRO A 19 1.96 -3.60 7.57
C PRO A 19 2.32 -3.76 9.06
N PHE A 20 3.02 -2.78 9.64
CA PHE A 20 3.40 -2.79 11.07
C PHE A 20 2.20 -2.91 12.01
N VAL A 21 1.06 -2.32 11.60
CA VAL A 21 -0.22 -2.42 12.29
C VAL A 21 -1.34 -2.61 11.26
N PRO A 22 -2.48 -3.21 11.63
CA PRO A 22 -3.61 -3.35 10.72
C PRO A 22 -4.07 -2.01 10.14
N ILE A 23 -4.25 -1.95 8.82
CA ILE A 23 -4.71 -0.75 8.13
C ILE A 23 -6.22 -0.62 8.34
N LYS A 24 -6.63 0.48 9.00
CA LYS A 24 -8.05 0.73 9.31
C LYS A 24 -8.58 1.90 8.50
N LYS A 25 -9.80 1.78 7.99
CA LYS A 25 -10.47 2.87 7.25
C LYS A 25 -10.54 4.17 8.05
N SER A 26 -10.85 4.11 9.34
CA SER A 26 -10.91 5.30 10.21
C SER A 26 -9.58 6.07 10.30
N ASP A 27 -8.46 5.34 10.21
CA ASP A 27 -7.14 5.94 10.24
C ASP A 27 -6.84 6.63 8.92
N LEU A 28 -7.18 6.00 7.79
CA LEU A 28 -7.04 6.58 6.46
C LEU A 28 -7.92 7.83 6.30
N ASP A 29 -9.16 7.79 6.77
CA ASP A 29 -10.07 8.95 6.77
C ASP A 29 -9.47 10.14 7.55
N SER A 30 -8.79 9.86 8.66
CA SER A 30 -8.13 10.89 9.46
C SER A 30 -6.93 11.51 8.74
N VAL A 31 -6.12 10.68 8.06
CA VAL A 31 -5.00 11.15 7.22
C VAL A 31 -5.52 11.95 6.03
N ALA A 32 -6.55 11.45 5.35
CA ALA A 32 -7.18 12.11 4.20
C ALA A 32 -7.68 13.51 4.55
N LYS A 33 -8.39 13.65 5.68
CA LYS A 33 -8.86 14.95 6.19
C LYS A 33 -7.72 15.88 6.57
N LYS A 34 -6.68 15.37 7.23
CA LYS A 34 -5.53 16.17 7.67
C LYS A 34 -4.79 16.79 6.49
N HIS A 35 -4.55 16.01 5.43
CA HIS A 35 -3.77 16.43 4.27
C HIS A 35 -4.63 16.96 3.11
N LYS A 36 -5.97 16.89 3.21
CA LYS A 36 -6.92 17.26 2.15
C LYS A 36 -6.66 16.50 0.84
N VAL A 37 -6.52 15.20 0.96
CA VAL A 37 -6.25 14.26 -0.14
C VAL A 37 -7.34 13.21 -0.25
N SER A 38 -7.42 12.56 -1.41
CA SER A 38 -8.26 11.38 -1.58
C SER A 38 -7.49 10.14 -1.15
N ILE A 39 -8.07 9.33 -0.26
CA ILE A 39 -7.54 8.02 0.11
C ILE A 39 -8.66 6.99 0.07
N SER A 40 -8.43 5.86 -0.61
CA SER A 40 -9.31 4.68 -0.56
C SER A 40 -8.54 3.46 -0.10
N ILE A 41 -9.28 2.46 0.37
CA ILE A 41 -8.76 1.14 0.71
C ILE A 41 -9.62 0.08 0.04
N ASP A 42 -8.96 -0.87 -0.60
CA ASP A 42 -9.57 -2.02 -1.26
C ASP A 42 -8.86 -3.29 -0.79
N GLU A 43 -9.64 -4.30 -0.40
CA GLU A 43 -9.12 -5.63 -0.11
C GLU A 43 -9.33 -6.51 -1.35
N VAL A 44 -8.22 -6.95 -1.94
CA VAL A 44 -8.22 -7.89 -3.05
C VAL A 44 -7.99 -9.26 -2.43
N VAL A 45 -8.92 -10.19 -2.63
CA VAL A 45 -8.76 -11.59 -2.21
C VAL A 45 -8.21 -12.39 -3.39
N GLY A 46 -7.04 -12.99 -3.18
CA GLY A 46 -6.37 -13.81 -4.18
C GLY A 46 -7.10 -15.13 -4.44
N ARG A 47 -7.03 -15.64 -5.67
CA ARG A 47 -7.63 -16.94 -6.03
C ARG A 47 -7.03 -18.12 -5.27
N ASN A 48 -5.77 -17.99 -4.85
CA ASN A 48 -5.06 -19.04 -4.12
C ASN A 48 -5.19 -18.91 -2.60
N TYR A 49 -6.05 -18.00 -2.11
CA TYR A 49 -6.38 -17.88 -0.69
C TYR A 49 -7.14 -19.11 -0.20
N GLN A 50 -6.56 -19.87 0.73
CA GLN A 50 -7.22 -21.01 1.37
C GLN A 50 -7.14 -20.89 2.90
N GLU A 51 -8.27 -21.07 3.57
CA GLU A 51 -8.32 -21.25 5.02
C GLU A 51 -8.54 -22.73 5.34
N VAL A 52 -7.57 -23.35 6.00
CA VAL A 52 -7.65 -24.76 6.43
C VAL A 52 -7.42 -24.80 7.93
N ASP A 53 -8.41 -25.28 8.68
CA ASP A 53 -8.39 -25.38 10.16
C ASP A 53 -8.07 -24.05 10.87
N GLY A 54 -8.58 -22.93 10.33
CA GLY A 54 -8.33 -21.59 10.86
C GLY A 54 -6.93 -21.03 10.54
N VAL A 55 -6.16 -21.73 9.70
CA VAL A 55 -4.84 -21.29 9.22
C VAL A 55 -4.96 -20.84 7.77
N ILE A 56 -4.56 -19.60 7.51
CA ILE A 56 -4.46 -19.05 6.16
C ILE A 56 -3.24 -19.65 5.46
N ARG A 57 -3.47 -20.24 4.29
CA ARG A 57 -2.45 -20.71 3.36
C ARG A 57 -2.64 -19.97 2.04
N GLU A 58 -1.65 -19.18 1.68
CA GLU A 58 -1.59 -18.51 0.38
C GLU A 58 -0.16 -18.63 -0.15
N GLU A 59 -0.01 -19.24 -1.32
CA GLU A 59 1.26 -19.32 -2.01
C GLU A 59 1.44 -18.05 -2.85
N THR A 60 2.43 -17.23 -2.49
CA THR A 60 2.69 -15.95 -3.18
C THR A 60 3.89 -15.99 -4.11
N MET A 61 4.75 -17.00 -3.98
CA MET A 61 5.89 -17.20 -4.87
C MET A 61 5.37 -17.68 -6.23
N ASP A 62 5.83 -17.07 -7.33
CA ASP A 62 5.41 -17.34 -8.71
C ASP A 62 3.92 -17.10 -9.07
N SER A 63 3.14 -16.50 -8.16
CA SER A 63 1.72 -16.15 -8.40
C SER A 63 1.56 -14.77 -9.05
N THR A 64 0.54 -14.60 -9.90
CA THR A 64 0.21 -13.29 -10.46
C THR A 64 -0.52 -12.42 -9.45
N ILE A 65 -0.66 -11.12 -9.74
CA ILE A 65 -1.29 -10.16 -8.83
C ILE A 65 -2.76 -10.51 -8.53
N GLU A 66 -3.46 -11.17 -9.46
CA GLU A 66 -4.84 -11.62 -9.31
C GLU A 66 -4.99 -12.83 -8.37
N ASP A 67 -3.91 -13.58 -8.18
CA ASP A 67 -3.91 -14.82 -7.41
C ASP A 67 -3.53 -14.59 -5.93
N ILE A 68 -3.09 -13.39 -5.57
CA ILE A 68 -2.56 -13.03 -4.24
C ILE A 68 -3.47 -12.03 -3.53
N THR A 69 -3.70 -12.26 -2.23
CA THR A 69 -4.47 -11.37 -1.35
C THR A 69 -3.66 -10.14 -0.97
N GLN A 70 -4.28 -8.97 -1.05
CA GLN A 70 -3.61 -7.69 -0.87
C GLN A 70 -4.55 -6.66 -0.23
N THR A 71 -4.01 -5.86 0.69
CA THR A 71 -4.62 -4.59 1.05
C THR A 71 -4.02 -3.50 0.16
N VAL A 72 -4.88 -2.81 -0.59
CA VAL A 72 -4.49 -1.75 -1.53
C VAL A 72 -4.99 -0.42 -0.99
N VAL A 73 -4.07 0.48 -0.64
CA VAL A 73 -4.40 1.87 -0.32
C VAL A 73 -4.12 2.72 -1.55
N THR A 74 -5.15 3.37 -2.08
CA THR A 74 -4.98 4.33 -3.19
C THR A 74 -4.95 5.73 -2.62
N VAL A 75 -3.92 6.51 -2.96
CA VAL A 75 -3.81 7.93 -2.61
C VAL A 75 -3.82 8.74 -3.89
N SER A 76 -4.60 9.82 -3.95
CA SER A 76 -4.49 10.80 -5.02
C SER A 76 -4.52 12.24 -4.52
N ALA A 77 -3.74 13.09 -5.16
CA ALA A 77 -3.65 14.52 -4.87
C ALA A 77 -3.18 15.31 -6.10
N GLU A 78 -3.60 16.57 -6.21
CA GLU A 78 -3.14 17.50 -7.26
C GLU A 78 -1.81 18.17 -6.91
N ASP A 79 -1.50 18.27 -5.61
CA ASP A 79 -0.28 18.89 -5.09
C ASP A 79 0.73 17.81 -4.66
N GLU A 80 1.95 17.91 -5.18
CA GLU A 80 2.99 16.93 -4.94
C GLU A 80 3.49 16.94 -3.50
N GLN A 81 3.61 18.12 -2.87
CA GLN A 81 4.10 18.20 -1.51
C GLN A 81 3.11 17.51 -0.55
N VAL A 82 1.83 17.80 -0.72
CA VAL A 82 0.73 17.17 0.03
C VAL A 82 0.70 15.65 -0.21
N PHE A 83 0.89 15.21 -1.45
CA PHE A 83 1.00 13.79 -1.79
C PHE A 83 2.16 13.12 -1.03
N ARG A 84 3.36 13.72 -1.09
CA ARG A 84 4.56 13.21 -0.41
C ARG A 84 4.37 13.12 1.10
N GLU A 85 3.80 14.15 1.72
CA GLU A 85 3.52 14.16 3.16
C GLU A 85 2.53 13.06 3.56
N THR A 86 1.51 12.83 2.74
CA THR A 86 0.54 11.75 2.93
C THR A 86 1.22 10.39 2.85
N VAL A 87 2.00 10.13 1.79
CA VAL A 87 2.73 8.86 1.62
C VAL A 87 3.69 8.63 2.77
N ARG A 88 4.44 9.65 3.22
CA ARG A 88 5.28 9.54 4.42
C ARG A 88 4.49 9.18 5.67
N ALA A 89 3.31 9.77 5.87
CA ALA A 89 2.48 9.46 7.01
C ALA A 89 2.01 7.99 7.00
N LEU A 90 1.67 7.47 5.82
CA LEU A 90 1.30 6.07 5.64
C LEU A 90 2.50 5.14 5.88
N ILE A 91 3.66 5.40 5.28
CA ILE A 91 4.87 4.58 5.45
C ILE A 91 5.33 4.58 6.92
N LYS A 92 5.32 5.74 7.61
CA LYS A 92 5.68 5.79 9.04
C LYS A 92 4.75 4.96 9.92
N LYS A 93 3.46 4.91 9.57
CA LYS A 93 2.46 4.22 10.38
C LYS A 93 2.40 2.72 10.08
N TYR A 94 2.42 2.36 8.80
CA TYR A 94 2.15 1.02 8.32
C TYR A 94 3.40 0.30 7.78
N GLY A 95 4.54 0.98 7.66
CA GLY A 95 5.73 0.45 6.99
C GLY A 95 5.66 0.60 5.48
N ALA A 96 6.81 0.53 4.82
CA ALA A 96 6.88 0.55 3.36
C ALA A 96 6.25 -0.72 2.75
N PRO A 97 5.64 -0.65 1.56
CA PRO A 97 5.12 -1.83 0.88
C PRO A 97 6.28 -2.73 0.42
N ARG A 98 6.30 -4.00 0.84
CA ARG A 98 7.39 -4.96 0.52
C ARG A 98 6.92 -6.05 -0.46
N THR A 99 6.34 -5.64 -1.57
CA THR A 99 5.84 -6.54 -2.62
C THR A 99 6.30 -6.10 -4.00
N THR A 100 6.57 -7.07 -4.88
CA THR A 100 6.89 -6.86 -6.30
C THR A 100 5.82 -6.02 -7.04
N TYR A 101 4.57 -6.06 -6.56
CA TYR A 101 3.45 -5.32 -7.11
C TYR A 101 3.14 -4.03 -6.36
N ALA A 102 4.02 -3.57 -5.45
CA ALA A 102 3.77 -2.52 -4.46
C ALA A 102 3.06 -1.29 -5.02
N THR A 103 3.48 -0.87 -6.21
CA THR A 103 2.99 0.34 -6.88
C THR A 103 2.22 0.06 -8.18
N TRP A 104 1.84 -1.18 -8.46
CA TRP A 104 1.19 -1.55 -9.72
C TRP A 104 -0.15 -0.83 -9.90
N GLY A 105 -0.29 -0.12 -11.03
CA GLY A 105 -1.45 0.71 -11.37
C GLY A 105 -1.37 2.15 -10.86
N SER A 106 -0.23 2.59 -10.31
CA SER A 106 0.05 4.00 -9.98
C SER A 106 0.37 4.80 -11.24
N THR A 107 0.30 6.13 -11.15
CA THR A 107 0.95 6.98 -12.16
C THR A 107 2.48 6.88 -12.02
N GLU A 108 3.21 7.16 -13.10
CA GLU A 108 4.69 7.14 -13.07
C GLU A 108 5.25 8.03 -11.94
N ARG A 109 4.69 9.23 -11.76
CA ARG A 109 5.13 10.14 -10.69
C ARG A 109 4.78 9.59 -9.30
N GLY A 110 3.59 9.03 -9.13
CA GLY A 110 3.17 8.42 -7.87
C GLY A 110 4.07 7.24 -7.48
N LYS A 111 4.37 6.36 -8.44
CA LYS A 111 5.31 5.24 -8.26
C LYS A 111 6.69 5.72 -7.80
N TRP A 112 7.24 6.73 -8.46
CA TRP A 112 8.58 7.24 -8.14
C TRP A 112 8.65 7.83 -6.74
N ILE A 113 7.65 8.61 -6.34
CA ILE A 113 7.57 9.19 -4.98
C ILE A 113 7.45 8.10 -3.93
N VAL A 114 6.62 7.07 -4.15
CA VAL A 114 6.49 5.96 -3.19
C VAL A 114 7.81 5.21 -3.04
N GLY A 115 8.54 4.96 -4.13
CA GLY A 115 9.87 4.34 -4.09
C GLY A 115 10.88 5.16 -3.28
N GLU A 116 11.08 6.43 -3.65
CA GLU A 116 12.02 7.33 -2.97
C GLU A 116 11.74 7.43 -1.45
N LEU A 117 10.46 7.54 -1.07
CA LEU A 117 10.08 7.60 0.33
C LEU A 117 10.20 6.24 1.03
N SER A 118 10.00 5.12 0.32
CA SER A 118 10.23 3.80 0.91
C SER A 118 11.71 3.60 1.23
N ASP A 119 12.60 4.03 0.32
CA ASP A 119 14.05 3.97 0.52
C ASP A 119 14.48 4.86 1.71
N GLU A 120 13.91 6.06 1.85
CA GLU A 120 14.18 7.00 2.97
C GLU A 120 13.89 6.36 4.35
N TYR A 121 12.83 5.57 4.47
CA TYR A 121 12.33 5.07 5.76
C TYR A 121 12.69 3.62 6.07
N ASP A 122 12.90 2.79 5.06
CA ASP A 122 13.09 1.34 5.21
C ASP A 122 14.41 0.83 4.64
N GLY A 123 15.19 1.71 3.98
CA GLY A 123 16.53 1.37 3.47
C GLY A 123 16.53 0.40 2.28
N TRP A 124 15.47 0.40 1.46
CA TRP A 124 15.42 -0.38 0.24
C TRP A 124 16.53 0.08 -0.74
N SER A 125 17.50 -0.81 -0.99
CA SER A 125 18.49 -0.76 -2.08
C SER A 125 18.90 -2.19 -2.44
#